data_AF-A0A661X2W2-F1
#
_entry.id   AF-A0A661X2W2-F1
#
_cell.length_a   1.000
_cell.length_b   1.000
_cell.length_c   1.000
_cell.angle_alpha   90.00
_cell.angle_beta   90.00
_cell.angle_gamma   90.00
#
_symmetry.space_group_name_H-M   'P 1'
#
loop_
_entity.id
_entity.type
_entity.pdbx_description
1 polymer ?
#
loop_
_entity_poly.entity_id
_entity_poly.type
_entity_poly.pdbx_seq_one_letter_code
_entity_poly.pdbx_strand_id
1 'polypeptide(L)'
;MRNPLCDTTFNFAGTLPFIIVLGFVFLHNIHLSQKGAILAVLSGALASGIGYTIWYAALGGLPATLAAVVQLLVPIIAALGGVLFVSEAVSLRFMLSAVMVLGGIALVVYGKSADVNAG
;
A
#
# COMPACT_ATOMS: atom_id res chain seq x y z
N MET A 1 -6.63 -18.51 6.83
CA MET A 1 -6.82 -17.16 7.43
C MET A 1 -8.30 -16.86 7.39
N ARG A 2 -9.00 -16.89 8.54
CA ARG A 2 -10.47 -16.90 8.57
C ARG A 2 -11.08 -15.49 8.65
N ASN A 3 -10.27 -14.46 8.95
CA ASN A 3 -10.66 -13.05 8.86
C ASN A 3 -9.42 -12.12 8.75
N PRO A 4 -8.96 -11.74 7.54
CA PRO A 4 -7.76 -10.92 7.35
C PRO A 4 -7.86 -9.50 7.97
N LEU A 5 -9.08 -9.00 8.21
CA LEU A 5 -9.28 -7.72 8.88
C LEU A 5 -8.98 -7.82 10.39
N CYS A 6 -9.38 -8.92 11.04
CA CYS A 6 -9.02 -9.17 12.44
C CYS A 6 -7.50 -9.27 12.61
N ASP A 7 -6.82 -9.99 11.71
CA ASP A 7 -5.36 -10.10 11.74
C ASP A 7 -4.69 -8.72 11.59
N THR A 8 -5.24 -7.86 10.72
CA THR A 8 -4.77 -6.47 10.55
C THR A 8 -4.99 -5.64 11.83
N THR A 9 -6.12 -5.79 12.51
CA THR A 9 -6.37 -5.12 13.80
C THR A 9 -5.34 -5.52 14.85
N PHE A 10 -5.00 -6.81 14.95
CA PHE A 10 -3.96 -7.27 15.90
C PHE A 10 -2.58 -6.72 15.55
N ASN A 11 -2.23 -6.65 14.26
CA ASN A 11 -0.98 -6.03 13.83
C ASN A 11 -0.91 -4.54 14.25
N PHE A 12 -1.99 -3.77 14.04
CA PHE A 12 -2.07 -2.39 14.49
C PHE A 12 -1.99 -2.27 16.02
N ALA A 13 -2.71 -3.10 16.76
CA ALA A 13 -2.62 -3.13 18.23
C ALA A 13 -1.20 -3.47 18.71
N GLY A 14 -0.50 -4.37 18.01
CA GLY A 14 0.89 -4.71 18.25
C GLY A 14 1.86 -3.53 18.10
N THR A 15 1.46 -2.45 17.41
CA THR A 15 2.26 -1.21 17.32
C THR A 15 2.15 -0.31 18.55
N LEU A 16 1.12 -0.47 19.38
CA LEU A 16 0.87 0.40 20.55
C LEU A 16 2.05 0.48 21.52
N PRO A 17 2.74 -0.62 21.88
CA PRO A 17 3.92 -0.53 22.75
C PRO A 17 5.02 0.36 22.16
N PHE A 18 5.24 0.30 20.85
CA PHE A 18 6.22 1.14 20.16
C PHE A 18 5.79 2.61 20.15
N ILE A 19 4.50 2.89 19.93
CA ILE A 19 3.95 4.26 20.01
C ILE A 19 4.17 4.84 21.41
N ILE A 20 3.96 4.05 22.47
CA ILE A 20 4.18 4.47 23.85
C ILE A 20 5.66 4.82 24.08
N VAL A 21 6.57 3.92 23.70
CA VAL A 21 8.03 4.16 23.83
C VAL A 21 8.46 5.40 23.05
N LEU A 22 8.01 5.54 21.80
CA LEU A 22 8.31 6.71 20.96
C LEU A 22 7.75 7.99 21.59
N GLY A 23 6.53 7.91 22.13
CA GLY A 23 5.91 8.99 22.89
C GLY A 23 6.79 9.44 24.04
N PHE A 24 7.29 8.50 24.86
CA PHE A 24 8.22 8.78 25.96
C PHE A 24 9.52 9.46 25.50
N VAL A 25 10.13 8.99 24.41
CA VAL A 25 11.36 9.55 23.85
C VAL A 25 11.17 11.00 23.39
N PHE A 26 10.01 11.32 22.80
CA PHE A 26 9.74 12.63 22.23
C PHE A 26 8.86 13.53 23.09
N LEU A 27 8.56 13.17 24.34
CA LEU A 27 7.60 13.88 25.23
C LEU A 27 7.72 15.41 25.20
N HIS A 28 8.95 15.95 25.22
CA HIS A 28 9.20 17.40 25.24
C HIS A 28 9.00 18.11 23.90
N ASN A 29 8.84 17.36 22.80
CA ASN A 29 8.68 17.86 21.43
C ASN A 29 7.34 17.43 20.80
N ILE A 30 6.40 16.90 21.59
CA ILE A 30 5.07 16.53 21.08
C ILE A 30 4.23 17.79 20.91
N HIS A 31 3.94 18.13 19.66
CA HIS A 31 2.99 19.18 19.31
C HIS A 31 1.68 18.55 18.81
N LEU A 32 0.76 18.28 19.73
CA LEU A 32 -0.58 17.81 19.40
C LEU A 32 -1.52 19.00 19.13
N SER A 33 -1.76 19.26 17.84
CA SER A 33 -2.82 20.17 17.41
C SER A 33 -4.08 19.37 17.06
N GLN A 34 -5.27 19.91 17.38
CA GLN A 34 -6.54 19.30 17.00
C GLN A 34 -6.63 19.02 15.49
N LYS A 35 -6.14 19.96 14.66
CA LYS A 35 -6.09 19.77 13.21
C LYS A 35 -5.17 18.62 12.81
N GLY A 36 -3.99 18.55 13.42
CA GLY A 36 -3.01 17.48 13.17
C GLY A 36 -3.54 16.11 13.58
N ALA A 37 -4.23 16.01 14.71
CA ALA A 37 -4.86 14.78 15.18
C ALA A 37 -5.95 14.29 14.22
N ILE A 38 -6.82 15.19 13.75
CA ILE A 38 -7.85 14.84 12.75
C ILE A 38 -7.17 14.35 11.46
N LEU A 39 -6.17 15.08 10.96
CA LEU A 39 -5.45 14.68 9.76
C LEU A 39 -4.77 13.31 9.90
N ALA A 40 -4.14 13.04 11.05
CA ALA A 40 -3.48 11.76 11.33
C ALA A 40 -4.47 10.59 11.36
N VAL A 41 -5.66 10.79 11.93
CA VAL A 41 -6.71 9.75 11.93
C VAL A 41 -7.25 9.52 10.52
N LEU A 42 -7.49 10.58 9.76
CA LEU A 42 -7.99 10.47 8.38
C LEU A 42 -6.96 9.85 7.43
N SER A 43 -5.70 10.29 7.49
CA SER A 43 -4.64 9.77 6.61
C SER A 43 -4.13 8.39 7.04
N GLY A 44 -4.17 8.08 8.34
CA GLY A 44 -3.73 6.81 8.89
C GLY A 44 -4.86 5.80 8.95
N ALA A 45 -5.76 5.96 9.91
CA ALA A 45 -6.77 4.96 10.25
C ALA A 45 -7.79 4.76 9.12
N LEU A 46 -8.34 5.86 8.57
CA LEU A 46 -9.36 5.77 7.53
C LEU A 46 -8.76 5.26 6.21
N ALA A 47 -7.65 5.84 5.75
CA ALA A 47 -7.01 5.40 4.52
C ALA A 47 -6.55 3.93 4.60
N SER A 48 -5.97 3.52 5.73
CA SER A 48 -5.57 2.11 5.94
C SER A 48 -6.77 1.18 5.99
N GLY A 49 -7.81 1.53 6.76
CA GLY A 49 -9.01 0.70 6.88
C GLY A 49 -9.69 0.45 5.54
N ILE A 50 -9.85 1.50 4.73
CA ILE A 50 -10.41 1.39 3.37
C ILE A 50 -9.47 0.58 2.47
N GLY A 51 -8.18 0.92 2.46
CA GLY A 51 -7.17 0.28 1.62
C GLY A 51 -7.08 -1.23 1.86
N TYR A 52 -6.95 -1.66 3.11
CA TYR A 52 -6.89 -3.08 3.46
C TYR A 52 -8.20 -3.82 3.17
N THR A 53 -9.36 -3.19 3.41
CA THR A 53 -10.66 -3.81 3.12
C THR A 53 -10.82 -4.08 1.63
N ILE A 54 -10.56 -3.09 0.78
CA ILE A 54 -10.62 -3.24 -0.68
C ILE A 54 -9.57 -4.26 -1.14
N TRP A 55 -8.35 -4.17 -0.62
CA TRP A 55 -7.25 -5.05 -1.01
C TRP A 55 -7.54 -6.52 -0.71
N TYR A 56 -7.97 -6.84 0.51
CA TYR A 56 -8.27 -8.22 0.88
C TYR A 56 -9.52 -8.76 0.17
N ALA A 57 -10.51 -7.90 -0.12
CA ALA A 57 -11.65 -8.28 -0.95
C ALA A 57 -11.21 -8.64 -2.39
N ALA A 58 -10.33 -7.84 -2.99
CA ALA A 58 -9.81 -8.09 -4.33
C ALA A 58 -8.91 -9.34 -4.39
N LEU A 59 -8.07 -9.55 -3.36
CA LEU A 59 -7.18 -10.71 -3.29
C LEU A 59 -7.89 -12.05 -3.12
N GLY A 60 -9.07 -12.07 -2.50
CA GLY A 60 -9.81 -13.30 -2.23
C GLY A 60 -10.11 -14.15 -3.48
N GLY A 61 -10.13 -13.54 -4.67
CA GLY A 61 -10.37 -14.22 -5.95
C GLY A 61 -9.14 -14.48 -6.80
N LEU A 62 -7.92 -14.12 -6.36
CA LEU A 62 -6.71 -14.15 -7.19
C LEU A 62 -5.72 -15.24 -6.75
N PRO A 63 -5.10 -16.00 -7.68
CA PRO A 63 -3.96 -16.86 -7.36
C PRO A 63 -2.80 -16.05 -6.78
N ALA A 64 -2.05 -16.64 -5.83
CA ALA A 64 -0.94 -15.96 -5.13
C ALA A 64 0.08 -15.29 -6.07
N THR A 65 0.42 -15.94 -7.19
CA THR A 65 1.33 -15.36 -8.20
C THR A 65 0.76 -14.09 -8.82
N LEU A 66 -0.54 -14.06 -9.11
CA LEU A 66 -1.18 -12.90 -9.73
C LEU A 66 -1.33 -11.76 -8.72
N ALA A 67 -1.66 -12.09 -7.47
CA ALA A 67 -1.67 -11.15 -6.35
C ALA A 67 -0.31 -10.44 -6.18
N ALA A 68 0.79 -11.20 -6.23
CA ALA A 68 2.14 -10.66 -6.12
C ALA A 68 2.51 -9.75 -7.30
N VAL A 69 2.08 -10.09 -8.51
CA VAL A 69 2.33 -9.27 -9.70
C VAL A 69 1.53 -7.98 -9.66
N VAL A 70 0.26 -8.02 -9.26
CA VAL A 70 -0.59 -6.83 -9.11
C VAL A 70 -0.05 -5.88 -8.02
N GLN A 71 0.60 -6.41 -6.97
CA GLN A 71 1.25 -5.60 -5.94
C GLN A 71 2.34 -4.67 -6.51
N LEU A 72 2.98 -5.03 -7.63
CA LEU A 72 3.98 -4.18 -8.28
C LEU A 72 3.37 -2.88 -8.86
N LEU A 73 2.05 -2.80 -9.00
CA LEU A 73 1.37 -1.57 -9.42
C LEU A 73 1.21 -0.55 -8.29
N VAL A 74 1.19 -0.99 -7.02
CA VAL A 74 1.00 -0.11 -5.85
C VAL A 74 1.98 1.09 -5.85
N PRO A 75 3.31 0.90 -6.00
CA PRO A 75 4.23 2.04 -6.04
C PRO A 75 4.01 2.98 -7.23
N ILE A 76 3.56 2.46 -8.38
CA ILE A 76 3.27 3.29 -9.56
C ILE A 76 2.04 4.16 -9.30
N ILE A 77 0.97 3.59 -8.77
CA ILE A 77 -0.26 4.32 -8.43
C ILE A 77 0.05 5.40 -7.37
N ALA A 78 0.84 5.06 -6.35
CA ALA A 78 1.25 6.01 -5.32
C ALA A 78 2.03 7.20 -5.92
N ALA A 79 2.98 6.93 -6.81
CA ALA A 79 3.77 7.98 -7.47
C ALA A 79 2.93 8.86 -8.41
N LEU A 80 1.99 8.28 -9.16
CA LEU A 80 1.04 9.06 -9.96
C LEU A 80 0.16 9.95 -9.07
N GLY A 81 -0.26 9.45 -7.90
CA GLY A 81 -0.93 10.24 -6.87
C GLY A 81 -0.06 11.40 -6.38
N GLY A 82 1.23 11.19 -6.14
CA GLY A 82 2.19 12.24 -5.79
C GLY A 82 2.28 13.34 -6.85
N VAL A 83 2.37 12.95 -8.14
CA VAL A 83 2.37 13.90 -9.26
C VAL A 83 1.06 14.69 -9.32
N LEU A 84 -0.09 14.03 -9.19
CA LEU A 84 -1.41 14.66 -9.33
C LEU A 84 -1.78 15.55 -8.14
N PHE A 85 -1.59 15.07 -6.91
CA PHE A 85 -2.09 15.74 -5.71
C PHE A 85 -1.03 16.59 -5.00
N VAL A 86 0.26 16.25 -5.16
CA VAL A 86 1.39 16.93 -4.51
C VAL A 86 2.26 17.68 -5.52
N SER A 87 1.94 17.58 -6.82
CA SER A 87 2.70 18.22 -7.91
C SER A 87 4.18 17.83 -7.93
N GLU A 88 4.49 16.57 -7.59
CA GLU A 88 5.84 16.04 -7.74
C GLU A 88 6.31 16.10 -9.20
N ALA A 89 7.56 16.47 -9.41
CA ALA A 89 8.14 16.59 -10.75
C ALA A 89 8.26 15.22 -11.42
N VAL A 90 7.67 15.08 -12.61
CA VAL A 90 7.84 13.89 -13.44
C VAL A 90 9.26 13.86 -13.99
N SER A 91 10.12 13.05 -13.37
CA SER A 91 11.49 12.87 -13.81
C SER A 91 11.59 11.80 -14.89
N LEU A 92 12.62 11.90 -15.74
CA LEU A 92 12.92 10.87 -16.74
C LEU A 92 13.23 9.51 -16.09
N ARG A 93 13.82 9.52 -14.88
CA ARG A 93 14.04 8.31 -14.06
C ARG A 93 12.73 7.64 -13.66
N PHE A 94 11.73 8.43 -13.26
CA PHE A 94 10.40 7.92 -12.92
C PHE A 94 9.74 7.25 -14.13
N MET A 95 9.75 7.92 -15.29
CA MET A 95 9.20 7.38 -16.52
C MET A 95 9.84 6.04 -16.92
N LEU A 96 11.18 5.96 -16.93
CA LEU A 96 11.89 4.73 -17.29
C LEU A 96 11.60 3.59 -16.30
N SER A 97 11.58 3.89 -15.00
CA SER A 97 11.29 2.90 -13.96
C SER A 97 9.86 2.37 -14.08
N ALA A 98 8.88 3.25 -14.32
CA ALA A 98 7.49 2.86 -14.51
C ALA A 98 7.32 1.95 -15.74
N VAL A 99 7.96 2.27 -16.87
CA VAL A 99 7.94 1.44 -18.09
C VAL A 99 8.55 0.06 -17.82
N MET A 100 9.69 -0.02 -17.13
CA MET A 100 10.33 -1.30 -16.79
C MET A 100 9.44 -2.18 -15.90
N VAL A 101 8.83 -1.60 -14.87
CA VAL A 101 7.94 -2.34 -13.96
C VAL A 101 6.69 -2.81 -14.69
N LEU A 102 6.02 -1.94 -15.44
CA LEU A 102 4.82 -2.31 -16.22
C LEU A 102 5.12 -3.37 -17.28
N GLY A 103 6.27 -3.26 -17.96
CA GLY A 103 6.73 -4.26 -18.92
C GLY A 103 6.95 -5.63 -18.28
N GLY A 104 7.60 -5.69 -17.12
CA GLY A 104 7.80 -6.93 -16.37
C GLY A 104 6.48 -7.56 -15.91
N ILE A 105 5.56 -6.76 -15.39
CA ILE A 105 4.20 -7.20 -15.01
C ILE A 105 3.49 -7.84 -16.19
N ALA A 106 3.47 -7.16 -17.34
CA ALA A 106 2.81 -7.65 -18.55
C ALA A 106 3.39 -9.01 -18.99
N LEU A 107 4.72 -9.15 -19.01
CA LEU A 107 5.38 -10.39 -19.41
C LEU A 107 4.97 -11.58 -18.51
N VAL A 108 4.93 -11.39 -17.20
CA VAL A 108 4.54 -12.46 -16.25
C VAL A 108 3.05 -12.82 -16.42
N VAL A 109 2.18 -11.82 -16.59
CA VAL A 109 0.74 -12.04 -16.75
C VAL A 109 0.44 -12.78 -18.05
N TYR A 110 0.99 -12.31 -19.18
CA TYR A 110 0.74 -12.92 -20.49
C TYR A 110 1.47 -14.25 -20.69
N GLY A 111 2.68 -14.40 -20.15
CA GLY A 111 3.41 -15.67 -20.18
C GLY A 111 2.68 -16.79 -19.46
N LYS A 112 2.03 -16.50 -18.32
CA LYS A 112 1.26 -17.50 -17.59
C LYS A 112 -0.05 -17.89 -18.29
N SER A 113 -0.70 -16.96 -19.00
CA SER A 113 -1.91 -17.25 -19.78
C SER A 113 -1.62 -18.16 -20.98
N ALA A 114 -0.42 -18.09 -21.56
CA ALA A 114 0.01 -18.97 -22.65
C ALA A 114 0.25 -20.42 -22.18
N ASP A 115 0.77 -20.61 -20.98
CA ASP A 115 1.05 -21.92 -20.38
C ASP A 115 -0.24 -22.66 -19.97
N VAL A 116 -1.26 -21.93 -19.52
CA VAL A 116 -2.59 -22.50 -19.18
C VAL A 116 -3.39 -22.96 -20.40
N ASN A 117 -3.18 -22.34 -21.58
CA ASN A 117 -3.86 -22.73 -22.83
C ASN A 117 -3.13 -23.83 -23.61
N ALA A 118 -1.97 -24.30 -23.14
CA ALA A 118 -1.13 -25.28 -23.82
C ALA A 118 -1.20 -26.71 -23.23
N GLY A 119 -2.03 -26.93 -22.21
CA GLY A 119 -2.33 -28.26 -21.62
C GLY A 119 -3.79 -28.66 -21.82
#